data_AF-A0A524C4G0-F1
#
_entry.id   AF-A0A524C4G0-F1
#
_cell.length_a   1.000
_cell.length_b   1.000
_cell.length_c   1.000
_cell.angle_alpha   90.00
_cell.angle_beta   90.00
_cell.angle_gamma   90.00
#
_symmetry.space_group_name_H-M   'P 1'
#
loop_
_entity.id
_entity.type
_entity.pdbx_description
1 polymer ?
#
loop_
_entity_poly.entity_id
_entity_poly.type
_entity_poly.pdbx_seq_one_letter_code
_entity_poly.pdbx_strand_id
1 'polypeptide(L)'
;MNFEPKILGFLCNWCSYAGADLAGVSRIQYPPNIRVIRVMCSGRVDPEFIIQGFQTGIDGIIIMGCHPGDCHYLEGNYEAEMKFNMIQRFLKFINFDNRVRLEWVSASEGNRFAEVVTEFTRKIKDLGPSPISEESPDSMIRDKLNAILLAIGSYRMRALVGRERMITEFENVYGEKVSLEKFDDILDKAVRDEYLRHRILISLSNDPKSVKDLAIELKTDSSVILENILVLKSRSQIIMEKIVGISPIYANIMEG
;
A
#
# COMPACT_ATOMS: atom_id res chain seq x y z
N MET A 1 24.67 6.64 17.87
CA MET A 1 24.30 7.65 16.86
C MET A 1 22.81 7.89 16.97
N ASN A 2 22.34 9.13 16.87
CA ASN A 2 20.90 9.42 16.85
C ASN A 2 20.34 9.00 15.49
N PHE A 3 19.22 8.28 15.48
CA PHE A 3 18.52 7.88 14.27
C PHE A 3 18.05 9.12 13.48
N GLU A 4 18.37 9.15 12.19
CA GLU A 4 17.91 10.15 11.24
C GLU A 4 17.10 9.46 10.12
N PRO A 5 15.79 9.71 10.02
CA PRO A 5 14.93 8.96 9.10
C PRO A 5 15.23 9.29 7.64
N LYS A 6 15.13 8.29 6.78
CA LYS A 6 15.13 8.42 5.32
C LYS A 6 13.68 8.56 4.84
N ILE A 7 13.35 9.72 4.26
CA ILE A 7 11.99 10.00 3.79
C ILE A 7 11.99 10.17 2.27
N LEU A 8 11.10 9.44 1.59
CA LEU A 8 10.85 9.60 0.16
C LEU A 8 9.58 10.42 -0.07
N GLY A 9 9.68 11.48 -0.86
CA GLY A 9 8.55 12.34 -1.23
C GLY A 9 8.19 12.21 -2.70
N PHE A 10 6.94 11.92 -3.03
CA PHE A 10 6.41 12.06 -4.39
C PHE A 10 5.60 13.35 -4.50
N LEU A 11 6.12 14.34 -5.23
CA LEU A 11 5.50 15.66 -5.33
C LEU A 11 4.96 15.89 -6.73
N CYS A 12 3.71 16.33 -6.83
CA CYS A 12 3.15 16.76 -8.11
C CYS A 12 3.85 18.03 -8.61
N ASN A 13 4.10 18.10 -9.92
CA ASN A 13 4.84 19.16 -10.56
C ASN A 13 4.17 20.53 -10.39
N TRP A 14 2.85 20.58 -10.51
CA TRP A 14 2.10 21.82 -10.64
C TRP A 14 1.86 22.56 -9.33
N CYS A 15 1.69 21.82 -8.23
CA CYS A 15 1.35 22.40 -6.92
C CYS A 15 2.46 22.11 -5.91
N SER A 16 2.57 20.89 -5.41
CA SER A 16 3.41 20.61 -4.23
C SER A 16 4.90 20.76 -4.50
N TYR A 17 5.37 20.46 -5.72
CA TYR A 17 6.76 20.73 -6.12
C TYR A 17 7.04 22.24 -6.16
N ALA A 18 6.12 23.03 -6.72
CA ALA A 18 6.22 24.49 -6.70
C ALA A 18 6.11 25.07 -5.27
N GLY A 19 5.30 24.47 -4.40
CA GLY A 19 5.25 24.81 -2.97
C GLY A 19 6.59 24.54 -2.26
N ALA A 20 7.26 23.44 -2.61
CA ALA A 20 8.62 23.16 -2.14
C ALA A 20 9.64 24.18 -2.66
N ASP A 21 9.56 24.55 -3.95
CA ASP A 21 10.41 25.60 -4.53
C ASP A 21 10.17 26.96 -3.83
N LEU A 22 8.92 27.31 -3.54
CA LEU A 22 8.57 28.52 -2.81
C LEU A 22 9.14 28.51 -1.39
N ALA A 23 9.13 27.36 -0.70
CA ALA A 23 9.79 27.22 0.60
C ALA A 23 11.29 27.52 0.48
N GLY A 24 11.95 27.00 -0.54
CA GLY A 24 13.36 27.26 -0.84
C GLY A 24 13.66 28.74 -1.14
N VAL A 25 12.91 29.35 -2.05
CA VAL A 25 13.05 30.79 -2.42
C VAL A 25 12.82 31.69 -1.21
N SER A 26 11.84 31.35 -0.37
CA SER A 26 11.49 32.08 0.85
C SER A 26 12.41 31.76 2.03
N ARG A 27 13.40 30.88 1.84
CA ARG A 27 14.36 30.44 2.87
C ARG A 27 13.71 29.82 4.11
N ILE A 28 12.52 29.24 3.95
CA ILE A 28 11.79 28.58 5.04
C ILE A 28 12.51 27.25 5.34
N GLN A 29 12.95 27.09 6.58
CA GLN A 29 13.73 25.92 7.00
C GLN A 29 12.82 24.75 7.36
N TYR A 30 13.25 23.53 7.04
CA TYR A 30 12.63 22.27 7.43
C TYR A 30 13.72 21.18 7.51
N PRO A 31 13.46 20.03 8.15
CA PRO A 31 14.45 18.96 8.26
C PRO A 31 14.94 18.43 6.88
N PRO A 32 16.24 18.17 6.70
CA PRO A 32 16.83 17.81 5.41
C PRO A 32 16.64 16.33 5.01
N ASN A 33 15.75 15.61 5.69
CA ASN A 33 15.55 14.15 5.63
C ASN A 33 14.79 13.68 4.39
N ILE A 34 13.98 14.55 3.77
CA ILE A 34 13.19 14.23 2.57
C ILE A 34 14.04 14.23 1.30
N ARG A 35 13.78 13.26 0.42
CA ARG A 35 14.28 13.20 -0.97
C ARG A 35 13.09 13.13 -1.91
N VAL A 36 13.02 14.08 -2.84
CA VAL A 36 11.85 14.28 -3.69
C VAL A 36 12.03 13.60 -5.04
N ILE A 37 11.02 12.82 -5.45
CA ILE A 37 10.76 12.41 -6.82
C ILE A 37 9.64 13.28 -7.35
N ARG A 38 9.93 14.03 -8.42
CA ARG A 38 8.93 14.84 -9.11
C ARG A 38 8.08 13.95 -10.03
N VAL A 39 6.77 14.07 -9.93
CA VAL A 39 5.80 13.45 -10.84
C VAL A 39 4.88 14.52 -11.42
N MET A 40 4.28 14.30 -12.59
CA MET A 40 3.38 15.32 -13.17
C MET A 40 2.11 15.51 -12.34
N CYS A 41 1.57 14.43 -11.78
CA CYS A 41 0.36 14.44 -10.95
C CYS A 41 0.53 13.46 -9.79
N SER A 42 -0.09 13.71 -8.64
CA SER A 42 -0.15 12.73 -7.54
C SER A 42 -0.83 11.43 -8.00
N GLY A 43 -1.79 11.49 -8.93
CA GLY A 43 -2.44 10.30 -9.51
C GLY A 43 -1.50 9.38 -10.28
N ARG A 44 -0.30 9.86 -10.66
CA ARG A 44 0.75 9.05 -11.31
C ARG A 44 1.45 8.12 -10.32
N VAL A 45 1.41 8.43 -9.02
CA VAL A 45 2.04 7.61 -8.00
C VAL A 45 1.32 6.26 -7.96
N ASP A 46 2.01 5.24 -8.45
CA ASP A 46 1.51 3.89 -8.41
C ASP A 46 1.66 3.36 -6.97
N PRO A 47 0.63 2.71 -6.40
CA PRO A 47 0.70 2.01 -5.13
C PRO A 47 1.94 1.09 -4.98
N GLU A 48 2.39 0.46 -6.07
CA GLU A 48 3.58 -0.41 -6.06
C GLU A 48 4.86 0.35 -5.69
N PHE A 49 4.98 1.64 -6.07
CA PHE A 49 6.14 2.46 -5.75
C PHE A 49 6.30 2.67 -4.24
N ILE A 50 5.20 2.72 -3.50
CA ILE A 50 5.21 2.88 -2.04
C ILE A 50 5.77 1.61 -1.40
N ILE A 51 5.30 0.45 -1.84
CA ILE A 51 5.73 -0.84 -1.29
C ILE A 51 7.20 -1.12 -1.64
N GLN A 52 7.60 -0.89 -2.88
CA GLN A 52 8.99 -1.00 -3.32
C GLN A 52 9.89 -0.03 -2.55
N GLY A 53 9.42 1.20 -2.31
CA GLY A 53 10.13 2.17 -1.47
C GLY A 53 10.47 1.61 -0.09
N PHE A 54 9.49 1.03 0.62
CA PHE A 54 9.75 0.37 1.91
C PHE A 54 10.71 -0.80 1.81
N GLN A 55 10.63 -1.61 0.74
CA GLN A 55 11.56 -2.72 0.51
C GLN A 55 13.02 -2.27 0.34
N THR A 56 13.27 -1.01 -0.03
CA THR A 56 14.64 -0.43 -0.08
C THR A 56 15.16 0.08 1.26
N GLY A 57 14.37 -0.01 2.34
CA GLY A 57 14.75 0.48 3.66
C GLY A 57 14.46 1.98 3.87
N ILE A 58 13.51 2.55 3.13
CA ILE A 58 12.96 3.89 3.42
C ILE A 58 12.13 3.81 4.71
N ASP A 59 12.26 4.82 5.58
CA ASP A 59 11.61 4.85 6.90
C ASP A 59 10.22 5.48 6.86
N GLY A 60 9.98 6.37 5.90
CA GLY A 60 8.66 6.98 5.64
C GLY A 60 8.50 7.48 4.21
N ILE A 61 7.27 7.44 3.70
CA ILE A 61 6.93 7.87 2.34
C ILE A 61 5.82 8.91 2.40
N ILE A 62 5.96 10.03 1.70
CA ILE A 62 4.94 11.07 1.62
C ILE A 62 4.56 11.34 0.16
N ILE A 63 3.27 11.38 -0.12
CA ILE A 63 2.71 11.81 -1.41
C ILE A 63 2.12 13.20 -1.22
N MET A 64 2.47 14.13 -2.10
CA MET A 64 1.92 15.49 -2.07
C MET A 64 1.33 15.87 -3.43
N GLY A 65 0.09 16.35 -3.41
CA GLY A 65 -0.64 16.79 -4.60
C GLY A 65 -1.26 18.18 -4.49
N CYS A 66 -1.95 18.59 -5.55
CA CYS A 66 -2.84 19.74 -5.52
C CYS A 66 -4.04 19.47 -4.61
N HIS A 67 -4.62 20.52 -4.03
CA HIS A 67 -5.87 20.43 -3.29
C HIS A 67 -6.99 19.81 -4.15
N PRO A 68 -7.88 18.99 -3.57
CA PRO A 68 -9.10 18.54 -4.24
C PRO A 68 -9.84 19.71 -4.90
N GLY A 69 -10.15 19.58 -6.20
CA GLY A 69 -10.72 20.67 -7.02
C GLY A 69 -9.69 21.46 -7.84
N ASP A 70 -8.43 21.50 -7.42
CA ASP A 70 -7.36 22.29 -8.06
C ASP A 70 -6.38 21.45 -8.90
N CYS A 71 -6.71 20.19 -9.15
CA CYS A 71 -5.82 19.32 -9.92
C CYS A 71 -5.65 19.85 -11.34
N HIS A 72 -4.39 20.04 -11.76
CA HIS A 72 -4.08 20.44 -13.14
C HIS A 72 -4.63 19.47 -14.19
N TYR A 73 -4.79 18.19 -13.82
CA TYR A 73 -5.37 17.15 -14.66
C TYR A 73 -6.78 16.76 -14.22
N LEU A 74 -7.51 17.71 -13.62
CA LEU A 74 -8.91 17.63 -13.17
C LEU A 74 -9.13 16.67 -11.98
N GLU A 75 -8.81 15.38 -12.16
CA GLU A 75 -9.25 14.34 -11.22
C GLU A 75 -8.11 13.49 -10.66
N GLY A 76 -6.88 13.68 -11.13
CA GLY A 76 -5.76 12.81 -10.75
C GLY A 76 -5.43 12.79 -9.26
N ASN A 77 -5.79 13.81 -8.48
CA ASN A 77 -5.62 13.79 -7.02
C ASN A 77 -6.69 12.95 -6.30
N TYR A 78 -7.93 12.89 -6.79
CA TYR A 78 -8.94 11.95 -6.28
C TYR A 78 -8.51 10.50 -6.53
N GLU A 79 -7.94 10.20 -7.69
CA GLU A 79 -7.33 8.89 -7.96
C GLU A 79 -6.19 8.56 -6.99
N ALA A 80 -5.39 9.55 -6.60
CA ALA A 80 -4.33 9.37 -5.61
C ALA A 80 -4.90 9.07 -4.21
N GLU A 81 -6.00 9.70 -3.83
CA GLU A 81 -6.68 9.49 -2.55
C GLU A 81 -7.24 8.06 -2.43
N MET A 82 -7.96 7.56 -3.45
CA MET A 82 -8.49 6.19 -3.46
C MET A 82 -7.36 5.14 -3.40
N LYS A 83 -6.30 5.35 -4.18
CA LYS A 83 -5.08 4.52 -4.14
C LYS A 83 -4.43 4.53 -2.77
N PHE A 84 -4.33 5.70 -2.14
CA PHE A 84 -3.77 5.85 -0.80
C PHE A 84 -4.63 5.15 0.26
N ASN A 85 -5.95 5.24 0.17
CA ASN A 85 -6.88 4.56 1.07
C ASN A 85 -6.71 3.04 1.01
N MET A 86 -6.59 2.46 -0.19
CA MET A 86 -6.26 1.04 -0.35
C MET A 86 -4.89 0.70 0.28
N ILE A 87 -3.86 1.50 0.04
CA ILE A 87 -2.52 1.30 0.61
C ILE A 87 -2.56 1.32 2.15
N GLN A 88 -3.29 2.27 2.75
CA GLN A 88 -3.47 2.35 4.20
C GLN A 88 -4.07 1.05 4.75
N ARG A 89 -5.08 0.48 4.09
CA ARG A 89 -5.70 -0.80 4.50
C ARG A 89 -4.69 -1.96 4.48
N PHE A 90 -3.86 -2.07 3.44
CA PHE A 90 -2.82 -3.11 3.39
C PHE A 90 -1.71 -2.91 4.44
N LEU A 91 -1.20 -1.69 4.59
CA LEU A 91 -0.08 -1.43 5.50
C LEU A 91 -0.45 -1.58 6.98
N LYS A 92 -1.74 -1.47 7.33
CA LYS A 92 -2.25 -1.80 8.68
C LYS A 92 -1.96 -3.23 9.09
N PHE A 93 -1.94 -4.20 8.17
CA PHE A 93 -1.61 -5.60 8.51
C PHE A 93 -0.19 -5.79 9.04
N ILE A 94 0.68 -4.81 8.81
CA ILE A 94 2.09 -4.86 9.20
C ILE A 94 2.52 -3.68 10.07
N ASN A 95 1.58 -2.82 10.49
CA ASN A 95 1.83 -1.60 11.27
C ASN A 95 2.73 -0.57 10.54
N PHE A 96 2.61 -0.47 9.21
CA PHE A 96 3.35 0.52 8.40
C PHE A 96 2.44 1.67 7.92
N ASP A 97 1.15 1.64 8.24
CA ASP A 97 0.16 2.66 7.85
C ASP A 97 0.57 4.06 8.32
N ASN A 98 1.17 4.15 9.50
CA ASN A 98 1.70 5.39 10.07
C ASN A 98 3.02 5.89 9.44
N ARG A 99 3.63 5.09 8.55
CA ARG A 99 4.85 5.42 7.81
C ARG A 99 4.57 5.96 6.40
N VAL A 100 3.30 6.08 5.99
CA VAL A 100 2.92 6.76 4.74
C VAL A 100 1.99 7.93 5.04
N ARG A 101 2.11 9.02 4.30
CA ARG A 101 1.24 10.20 4.41
C ARG A 101 0.83 10.71 3.03
N LEU A 102 -0.42 11.12 2.87
CA LEU A 102 -0.91 11.86 1.70
C LEU A 102 -1.28 13.27 2.16
N GLU A 103 -0.80 14.28 1.45
CA GLU A 103 -1.04 15.69 1.78
C GLU A 103 -1.32 16.53 0.54
N TRP A 104 -2.04 17.62 0.77
CA TRP A 104 -2.39 18.58 -0.26
C TRP A 104 -1.68 19.90 0.01
N VAL A 105 -0.87 20.33 -0.95
CA VAL A 105 -0.04 21.53 -0.85
C VAL A 105 -0.06 22.25 -2.20
N SER A 106 -0.57 23.47 -2.22
CA SER A 106 -0.65 24.35 -3.37
C SER A 106 0.72 24.95 -3.73
N ALA A 107 0.82 25.55 -4.92
CA ALA A 107 2.04 26.23 -5.36
C ALA A 107 2.42 27.44 -4.49
N SER A 108 1.45 28.07 -3.82
CA SER A 108 1.66 29.25 -2.97
C SER A 108 1.87 28.91 -1.49
N GLU A 109 1.97 27.62 -1.15
CA GLU A 109 1.93 27.13 0.23
C GLU A 109 3.31 26.66 0.74
N GLY A 110 4.35 27.49 0.58
CA GLY A 110 5.70 27.17 1.03
C GLY A 110 5.84 26.93 2.54
N ASN A 111 5.11 27.70 3.37
CA ASN A 111 5.07 27.47 4.82
C ASN A 111 4.43 26.11 5.16
N ARG A 112 3.28 25.80 4.57
CA ARG A 112 2.60 24.52 4.77
C ARG A 112 3.48 23.33 4.35
N PHE A 113 4.20 23.45 3.23
CA PHE A 113 5.17 22.43 2.82
C PHE A 113 6.19 22.15 3.93
N ALA A 114 6.84 23.20 4.44
CA ALA A 114 7.84 23.08 5.49
C ALA A 114 7.25 22.50 6.79
N GLU A 115 6.05 22.92 7.18
CA GLU A 115 5.30 22.40 8.32
C GLU A 115 5.04 20.90 8.19
N VAL A 116 4.43 20.48 7.06
CA VAL A 116 4.09 19.07 6.78
C VAL A 116 5.34 18.18 6.80
N VAL A 117 6.43 18.62 6.14
CA VAL A 117 7.70 17.87 6.13
C VAL A 117 8.27 17.76 7.54
N THR A 118 8.22 18.83 8.32
CA THR A 118 8.73 18.86 9.70
C THR A 118 7.93 17.91 10.60
N GLU A 119 6.61 17.97 10.55
CA GLU A 119 5.71 17.08 11.28
C GLU A 119 5.93 15.62 10.91
N PHE A 120 5.98 15.32 9.61
CA PHE A 120 6.16 13.95 9.16
C PHE A 120 7.54 13.42 9.56
N THR A 121 8.59 14.25 9.45
CA THR A 121 9.93 13.87 9.91
C THR A 121 9.94 13.55 11.41
N ARG A 122 9.28 14.37 12.24
CA ARG A 122 9.14 14.10 13.68
C ARG A 122 8.42 12.77 13.91
N LYS A 123 7.27 12.56 13.26
CA LYS A 123 6.50 11.32 13.36
C LYS A 123 7.34 10.08 13.02
N ILE A 124 8.09 10.10 11.92
CA ILE A 124 8.94 8.96 11.55
C ILE A 124 10.11 8.78 12.54
N LYS A 125 10.66 9.88 13.06
CA LYS A 125 11.70 9.81 14.09
C LYS A 125 11.19 9.16 15.38
N ASP A 126 9.96 9.49 15.80
CA ASP A 126 9.31 8.90 16.97
C ASP A 126 9.00 7.40 16.78
N LEU A 127 8.68 6.98 15.54
CA LEU A 127 8.48 5.57 15.18
C LEU A 127 9.79 4.77 15.11
N GLY A 128 10.94 5.43 15.03
CA GLY A 128 12.23 4.80 14.86
C GLY A 128 12.49 4.22 13.46
N PRO A 129 13.65 3.58 13.26
CA PRO A 129 14.04 3.00 11.97
C PRO A 129 13.03 1.97 11.48
N SER A 130 12.91 1.86 10.16
CA SER A 130 12.15 0.78 9.54
C SER A 130 12.76 -0.57 9.94
N PRO A 131 11.95 -1.58 10.32
CA PRO A 131 12.43 -2.93 10.58
C PRO A 131 13.14 -3.61 9.38
N ILE A 132 13.09 -3.00 8.19
CA ILE A 132 13.72 -3.47 6.96
C ILE A 132 15.08 -2.80 6.74
N SER A 133 15.33 -1.64 7.36
CA SER A 133 16.55 -0.85 7.15
C SER A 133 17.71 -1.24 8.08
N GLU A 134 17.51 -2.20 8.98
CA GLU A 134 18.52 -2.72 9.90
C GLU A 134 19.51 -3.69 9.24
N GLU A 135 20.72 -3.85 9.82
CA GLU A 135 21.78 -4.75 9.33
C GLU A 135 21.35 -6.23 9.25
N SER A 136 20.25 -6.60 9.91
CA SER A 136 19.55 -7.88 9.77
C SER A 136 18.07 -7.63 9.46
N PRO A 137 17.67 -7.46 8.19
CA PRO A 137 16.28 -7.19 7.82
C PRO A 137 15.36 -8.30 8.34
N ASP A 138 14.24 -7.94 8.95
CA ASP A 138 13.21 -8.92 9.32
C ASP A 138 12.66 -9.55 8.02
N SER A 139 13.09 -10.78 7.72
CA SER A 139 12.68 -11.53 6.53
C SER A 139 11.16 -11.71 6.49
N MET A 140 10.51 -11.82 7.65
CA MET A 140 9.07 -11.97 7.73
C MET A 140 8.34 -10.68 7.30
N ILE A 141 8.86 -9.50 7.64
CA ILE A 141 8.27 -8.23 7.17
C ILE A 141 8.47 -8.06 5.66
N ARG A 142 9.63 -8.46 5.13
CA ARG A 142 9.90 -8.42 3.69
C ARG A 142 8.91 -9.30 2.91
N ASP A 143 8.62 -10.49 3.41
CA ASP A 143 7.61 -11.39 2.83
C ASP A 143 6.20 -10.80 2.91
N LYS A 144 5.86 -10.12 4.01
CA LYS A 144 4.56 -9.44 4.12
C LYS A 144 4.45 -8.28 3.12
N LEU A 145 5.49 -7.47 2.95
CA LEU A 145 5.51 -6.43 1.92
C LEU A 145 5.42 -7.03 0.52
N ASN A 146 6.09 -8.16 0.25
CA ASN A 146 5.99 -8.83 -1.04
C ASN A 146 4.57 -9.34 -1.30
N ALA A 147 3.90 -9.89 -0.29
CA ALA A 147 2.48 -10.28 -0.40
C ALA A 147 1.59 -9.08 -0.73
N ILE A 148 1.84 -7.93 -0.08
CA ILE A 148 1.12 -6.67 -0.33
C ILE A 148 1.37 -6.19 -1.77
N LEU A 149 2.63 -6.20 -2.23
CA LEU A 149 3.01 -5.79 -3.59
C LEU A 149 2.22 -6.58 -4.65
N LEU A 150 2.20 -7.92 -4.51
CA LEU A 150 1.44 -8.80 -5.39
C LEU A 150 -0.08 -8.53 -5.32
N ALA A 151 -0.61 -8.31 -4.10
CA ALA A 151 -2.04 -8.10 -3.88
C ALA A 151 -2.55 -6.83 -4.56
N ILE A 152 -1.80 -5.75 -4.43
CA ILE A 152 -2.10 -4.45 -5.04
C ILE A 152 -2.06 -4.54 -6.57
N GLY A 153 -1.13 -5.31 -7.12
CA GLY A 153 -1.02 -5.55 -8.56
C GLY A 153 -2.15 -6.41 -9.14
N SER A 154 -2.93 -7.09 -8.28
CA SER A 154 -4.00 -7.99 -8.73
C SER A 154 -5.11 -7.24 -9.47
N TYR A 155 -5.68 -7.89 -10.48
CA TYR A 155 -6.79 -7.32 -11.26
C TYR A 155 -7.97 -6.90 -10.38
N ARG A 156 -8.32 -7.69 -9.36
CA ARG A 156 -9.43 -7.39 -8.44
C ARG A 156 -9.21 -6.06 -7.73
N MET A 157 -8.00 -5.82 -7.21
CA MET A 157 -7.69 -4.57 -6.50
C MET A 157 -7.67 -3.37 -7.45
N ARG A 158 -7.00 -3.51 -8.60
CA ARG A 158 -6.96 -2.44 -9.62
C ARG A 158 -8.35 -2.07 -10.14
N ALA A 159 -9.22 -3.05 -10.35
CA ALA A 159 -10.58 -2.85 -10.82
C ALA A 159 -11.46 -2.17 -9.75
N LEU A 160 -11.36 -2.56 -8.48
CA LEU A 160 -12.12 -1.94 -7.40
C LEU A 160 -11.74 -0.47 -7.23
N VAL A 161 -10.45 -0.18 -7.03
CA VAL A 161 -9.97 1.19 -6.79
C VAL A 161 -10.20 2.08 -8.02
N GLY A 162 -9.88 1.60 -9.22
CA GLY A 162 -10.06 2.38 -10.44
C GLY A 162 -11.52 2.61 -10.85
N ARG A 163 -12.49 1.99 -10.17
CA ARG A 163 -13.93 2.16 -10.43
C ARG A 163 -14.69 2.70 -9.23
N GLU A 164 -14.01 2.98 -8.11
CA GLU A 164 -14.62 3.41 -6.87
C GLU A 164 -15.54 4.62 -7.08
N ARG A 165 -15.02 5.75 -7.58
CA ARG A 165 -15.85 6.94 -7.86
C ARG A 165 -17.01 6.65 -8.81
N MET A 166 -16.78 5.87 -9.88
CA MET A 166 -17.85 5.50 -10.80
C MET A 166 -18.99 4.75 -10.09
N ILE A 167 -18.65 3.90 -9.11
CA ILE A 167 -19.61 3.07 -8.37
C ILE A 167 -20.28 3.86 -7.22
N THR A 168 -19.55 4.77 -6.59
CA THR A 168 -19.97 5.43 -5.35
C THR A 168 -20.48 6.85 -5.54
N GLU A 169 -20.19 7.51 -6.67
CA GLU A 169 -20.65 8.87 -6.95
C GLU A 169 -21.78 8.89 -7.99
N PHE A 170 -21.77 7.98 -8.96
CA PHE A 170 -22.69 7.95 -10.09
C PHE A 170 -23.70 6.80 -9.98
N GLU A 171 -24.87 6.98 -10.59
CA GLU A 171 -25.89 5.94 -10.70
C GLU A 171 -25.58 4.99 -11.85
N ASN A 172 -25.89 3.70 -11.66
CA ASN A 172 -25.85 2.71 -12.73
C ASN A 172 -27.06 2.86 -13.69
N VAL A 173 -27.13 2.04 -14.73
CA VAL A 173 -28.23 2.07 -15.72
C VAL A 173 -29.62 1.78 -15.14
N TYR A 174 -29.69 1.29 -13.90
CA TYR A 174 -30.92 1.02 -13.16
C TYR A 174 -31.27 2.12 -12.14
N GLY A 175 -30.50 3.23 -12.11
CA GLY A 175 -30.68 4.31 -11.14
C GLY A 175 -30.17 3.95 -9.73
N GLU A 176 -29.41 2.87 -9.60
CA GLU A 176 -28.87 2.44 -8.31
C GLU A 176 -27.48 3.04 -8.07
N LYS A 177 -27.26 3.46 -6.83
CA LYS A 177 -25.98 3.98 -6.35
C LYS A 177 -25.51 3.16 -5.17
N VAL A 178 -24.25 2.72 -5.19
CA VAL A 178 -23.66 1.99 -4.06
C VAL A 178 -23.17 3.02 -3.04
N SER A 179 -23.55 2.86 -1.77
CA SER A 179 -23.02 3.74 -0.71
C SER A 179 -21.53 3.51 -0.52
N LEU A 180 -20.81 4.55 -0.09
CA LEU A 180 -19.38 4.45 0.20
C LEU A 180 -19.10 3.37 1.27
N GLU A 181 -19.94 3.28 2.30
CA GLU A 181 -19.84 2.26 3.35
C GLU A 181 -19.92 0.83 2.78
N LYS A 182 -20.90 0.57 1.90
CA LYS A 182 -21.04 -0.75 1.25
C LYS A 182 -19.86 -1.05 0.33
N PHE A 183 -19.32 -0.03 -0.35
CA PHE A 183 -18.11 -0.20 -1.16
C PHE A 183 -16.90 -0.53 -0.29
N ASP A 184 -16.73 0.17 0.83
CA ASP A 184 -15.65 -0.04 1.78
C ASP A 184 -15.66 -1.46 2.38
N ASP A 185 -16.83 -2.02 2.70
CA ASP A 185 -16.96 -3.41 3.15
C ASP A 185 -16.46 -4.40 2.10
N ILE A 186 -16.80 -4.16 0.82
CA ILE A 186 -16.35 -4.98 -0.31
C ILE A 186 -14.84 -4.85 -0.48
N LEU A 187 -14.32 -3.63 -0.38
CA LEU A 187 -12.90 -3.34 -0.51
C LEU A 187 -12.10 -3.99 0.62
N ASP A 188 -12.55 -3.88 1.87
CA ASP A 188 -11.89 -4.48 3.03
C ASP A 188 -11.81 -6.00 2.95
N LYS A 189 -12.92 -6.64 2.53
CA LYS A 189 -12.92 -8.07 2.27
C LYS A 189 -11.93 -8.42 1.16
N ALA A 190 -11.92 -7.68 0.05
CA ALA A 190 -10.99 -7.91 -1.06
C ALA A 190 -9.53 -7.73 -0.64
N VAL A 191 -9.21 -6.68 0.12
CA VAL A 191 -7.88 -6.42 0.67
C VAL A 191 -7.40 -7.59 1.55
N ARG A 192 -8.24 -8.06 2.48
CA ARG A 192 -7.92 -9.20 3.34
C ARG A 192 -7.71 -10.48 2.52
N ASP A 193 -8.60 -10.79 1.59
CA ASP A 193 -8.53 -12.01 0.77
C ASP A 193 -7.31 -12.02 -0.14
N GLU A 194 -7.00 -10.91 -0.84
CA GLU A 194 -5.84 -10.83 -1.74
C GLU A 194 -4.52 -10.86 -0.94
N TYR A 195 -4.45 -10.17 0.20
CA TYR A 195 -3.28 -10.26 1.08
C TYR A 195 -3.04 -11.69 1.57
N LEU A 196 -4.07 -12.35 2.11
CA LEU A 196 -3.93 -13.70 2.65
C LEU A 196 -3.59 -14.73 1.57
N ARG A 197 -4.16 -14.62 0.37
CA ARG A 197 -3.83 -15.52 -0.75
C ARG A 197 -2.37 -15.43 -1.15
N HIS A 198 -1.80 -14.22 -1.25
CA HIS A 198 -0.38 -14.11 -1.57
C HIS A 198 0.53 -14.49 -0.40
N ARG A 199 0.10 -14.31 0.86
CA ARG A 199 0.79 -14.88 2.01
C ARG A 199 0.85 -16.41 1.96
N ILE A 200 -0.26 -17.07 1.58
CA ILE A 200 -0.31 -18.52 1.36
C ILE A 200 0.62 -18.93 0.22
N LEU A 201 0.55 -18.27 -0.95
CA LEU A 201 1.40 -18.60 -2.10
C LEU A 201 2.89 -18.47 -1.77
N ILE A 202 3.30 -17.40 -1.08
CA ILE A 202 4.70 -17.20 -0.64
C ILE A 202 5.10 -18.31 0.34
N SER A 203 4.25 -18.64 1.30
CA SER A 203 4.52 -19.74 2.25
C SER A 203 4.70 -21.09 1.56
N LEU A 204 3.88 -21.37 0.55
CA LEU A 204 3.90 -22.61 -0.25
C LEU A 204 5.03 -22.65 -1.30
N SER A 205 5.65 -21.51 -1.62
CA SER A 205 6.86 -21.46 -2.47
C SER A 205 8.09 -22.01 -1.75
N ASN A 206 8.10 -22.00 -0.41
CA ASN A 206 9.19 -22.58 0.38
C ASN A 206 9.04 -24.09 0.51
N ASP A 207 7.85 -24.56 0.90
CA ASP A 207 7.55 -25.97 1.11
C ASP A 207 6.04 -26.27 1.03
N PRO A 208 5.64 -27.46 0.57
CA PRO A 208 4.24 -27.89 0.57
C PRO A 208 3.67 -28.06 1.99
N LYS A 209 2.49 -27.48 2.26
CA LYS A 209 1.89 -27.42 3.60
C LYS A 209 0.44 -27.84 3.64
N SER A 210 -0.03 -28.30 4.81
CA SER A 210 -1.46 -28.49 5.07
C SER A 210 -2.16 -27.18 5.42
N VAL A 211 -3.50 -27.17 5.38
CA VAL A 211 -4.33 -26.05 5.89
C VAL A 211 -3.97 -25.72 7.35
N LYS A 212 -3.70 -26.74 8.18
CA LYS A 212 -3.40 -26.56 9.61
C LYS A 212 -2.04 -25.89 9.81
N ASP A 213 -1.04 -26.30 9.03
CA ASP A 213 0.31 -25.73 9.13
C ASP A 213 0.30 -24.26 8.68
N LEU A 214 -0.38 -23.97 7.56
CA LEU A 214 -0.59 -22.59 7.08
C LEU A 214 -1.36 -21.73 8.08
N ALA A 215 -2.38 -22.27 8.75
CA ALA A 215 -3.13 -21.57 9.78
C ALA A 215 -2.25 -21.17 10.97
N ILE A 216 -1.38 -22.08 11.42
CA ILE A 216 -0.41 -21.82 12.50
C ILE A 216 0.60 -20.76 12.07
N GLU A 217 1.21 -20.93 10.89
CA GLU A 217 2.25 -20.03 10.37
C GLU A 217 1.73 -18.61 10.14
N LEU A 218 0.56 -18.50 9.50
CA LEU A 218 -0.05 -17.21 9.15
C LEU A 218 -0.91 -16.63 10.28
N LYS A 219 -1.00 -17.32 11.43
CA LYS A 219 -1.78 -16.92 12.61
C LYS A 219 -3.22 -16.55 12.24
N THR A 220 -3.90 -17.47 11.55
CA THR A 220 -5.27 -17.29 11.03
C THR A 220 -6.05 -18.60 11.17
N ASP A 221 -7.37 -18.53 11.25
CA ASP A 221 -8.23 -19.71 11.36
C ASP A 221 -8.13 -20.64 10.16
N SER A 222 -8.15 -21.95 10.42
CA SER A 222 -8.09 -22.98 9.37
C SER A 222 -9.24 -22.89 8.37
N SER A 223 -10.44 -22.45 8.78
CA SER A 223 -11.56 -22.22 7.87
C SER A 223 -11.24 -21.13 6.83
N VAL A 224 -10.68 -20.01 7.28
CA VAL A 224 -10.30 -18.89 6.42
C VAL A 224 -9.16 -19.29 5.47
N ILE A 225 -8.18 -20.05 5.95
CA ILE A 225 -7.13 -20.62 5.08
C ILE A 225 -7.73 -21.55 4.03
N LEU A 226 -8.64 -22.44 4.43
CA LEU A 226 -9.29 -23.38 3.52
C LEU A 226 -10.07 -22.65 2.43
N GLU A 227 -10.87 -21.63 2.78
CA GLU A 227 -11.62 -20.82 1.80
C GLU A 227 -10.68 -20.21 0.74
N ASN A 228 -9.56 -19.64 1.18
CA ASN A 228 -8.59 -19.02 0.28
C ASN A 228 -7.84 -20.06 -0.58
N ILE A 229 -7.51 -21.23 -0.02
CA ILE A 229 -6.94 -22.36 -0.76
C ILE A 229 -7.89 -22.85 -1.85
N LEU A 230 -9.19 -22.95 -1.58
CA LEU A 230 -10.17 -23.37 -2.59
C LEU A 230 -10.20 -22.41 -3.78
N VAL A 231 -10.11 -21.10 -3.51
CA VAL A 231 -10.03 -20.07 -4.56
C VAL A 231 -8.70 -20.14 -5.33
N LEU A 232 -7.57 -20.33 -4.64
CA LEU A 232 -6.27 -20.49 -5.30
C LEU A 232 -6.23 -21.75 -6.18
N LYS A 233 -6.83 -22.85 -5.71
CA LYS A 233 -6.94 -24.10 -6.46
C LYS A 233 -7.84 -23.95 -7.68
N SER A 234 -8.98 -23.25 -7.56
CA SER A 234 -9.89 -23.02 -8.70
C SER A 234 -9.28 -22.11 -9.78
N ARG A 235 -8.30 -21.30 -9.40
CA ARG A 235 -7.47 -20.50 -10.31
C ARG A 235 -6.21 -21.22 -10.81
N SER A 236 -6.04 -22.51 -10.48
CA SER A 236 -4.85 -23.28 -10.84
C SER A 236 -3.54 -22.63 -10.40
N GLN A 237 -3.53 -22.00 -9.22
CA GLN A 237 -2.31 -21.41 -8.63
C GLN A 237 -1.63 -22.37 -7.64
N ILE A 238 -2.37 -23.36 -7.13
CA ILE A 238 -1.87 -24.40 -6.23
C ILE A 238 -2.45 -25.75 -6.62
N ILE A 239 -1.72 -26.83 -6.30
CA ILE A 239 -2.20 -28.21 -6.41
C ILE A 239 -2.29 -28.86 -5.03
N MET A 240 -3.13 -29.90 -4.93
CA MET A 240 -3.02 -30.88 -3.85
C MET A 240 -1.97 -31.90 -4.27
N GLU A 241 -0.80 -31.86 -3.65
CA GLU A 241 0.34 -32.72 -4.00
C GLU A 241 0.11 -34.15 -3.50
N LYS A 242 -0.31 -34.29 -2.23
CA LYS A 242 -0.53 -35.59 -1.58
C LYS A 242 -1.49 -35.47 -0.40
N ILE A 243 -1.87 -36.61 0.16
CA ILE A 243 -2.63 -36.70 1.41
C ILE A 243 -1.77 -37.42 2.45
N VAL A 244 -1.56 -36.80 3.61
CA VAL A 244 -0.85 -37.41 4.74
C VAL A 244 -1.87 -37.65 5.85
N GLY A 245 -2.18 -38.94 6.12
CA GLY A 245 -3.27 -39.32 7.01
C GLY A 245 -4.63 -38.84 6.47
N ILE A 246 -5.22 -37.86 7.13
CA ILE A 246 -6.48 -37.20 6.71
C ILE A 246 -6.28 -35.75 6.24
N SER A 247 -5.02 -35.29 6.15
CA SER A 247 -4.69 -33.90 5.85
C SER A 247 -4.13 -33.78 4.43
N PRO A 248 -4.83 -33.07 3.52
CA PRO A 248 -4.27 -32.73 2.22
C PRO A 248 -3.09 -31.77 2.36
N ILE A 249 -2.03 -32.02 1.60
CA ILE A 249 -0.85 -31.17 1.48
C ILE A 249 -0.94 -30.44 0.14
N TYR A 250 -0.79 -29.12 0.19
CA TYR A 250 -0.87 -28.25 -0.98
C TYR A 250 0.52 -27.75 -1.34
N ALA A 251 0.78 -27.60 -2.64
CA ALA A 251 2.03 -27.04 -3.17
C ALA A 251 1.71 -25.89 -4.13
N ASN A 252 2.58 -24.88 -4.17
CA ASN A 252 2.50 -23.83 -5.17
C ASN A 252 2.84 -24.41 -6.54
N ILE A 253 2.06 -24.05 -7.57
CA ILE A 253 2.41 -24.34 -8.95
C ILE A 253 3.33 -23.20 -9.39
N MET A 254 4.63 -23.32 -9.14
CA MET A 254 5.56 -22.37 -9.76
C MET A 254 5.57 -22.64 -11.27
N GLU A 255 5.05 -21.68 -12.06
CA GLU A 255 5.57 -21.46 -13.40
C GLU A 255 7.06 -21.18 -13.26
N GLY A 256 7.88 -22.02 -13.90
CA GLY A 256 9.32 -21.77 -14.04
C GLY A 256 9.61 -20.54 -14.88
#